data_AF-A0A951RP03-F1
#
_entry.id   AF-A0A951RP03-F1
#
_cell.length_a   1.000
_cell.length_b   1.000
_cell.length_c   1.000
_cell.angle_alpha   90.00
_cell.angle_beta   90.00
_cell.angle_gamma   90.00
#
_symmetry.space_group_name_H-M   'P 1'
#
loop_
_entity.id
_entity.type
_entity.pdbx_description
1 polymer ?
#
loop_
_entity_poly.entity_id
_entity_poly.type
_entity_poly.pdbx_seq_one_letter_code
_entity_poly.pdbx_strand_id
1 'polypeptide(L)'
;MLDTPENILQKQREIIHAKSPEERFRIGIEAIHFGRIMVESSIKQRNPLISEIDLKIETFKRCYSQTFDPDELNEIINGLRAYLEKVLQANQKG
;
A
#
# COMPACT_ATOMS: atom_id res chain seq x y z
N MET A 1 -12.18 -14.70 1.69
CA MET A 1 -13.46 -14.64 2.44
C MET A 1 -14.50 -15.62 1.90
N LEU A 2 -14.38 -16.11 0.67
CA LEU A 2 -15.32 -17.10 0.10
C LEU A 2 -15.37 -18.42 0.91
N ASP A 3 -14.26 -18.78 1.58
CA ASP A 3 -14.17 -19.98 2.43
C ASP A 3 -14.50 -19.72 3.92
N THR A 4 -15.01 -18.53 4.26
CA THR A 4 -15.33 -18.16 5.64
C THR A 4 -16.84 -18.31 5.86
N PRO A 5 -17.30 -19.19 6.77
CA PRO A 5 -18.72 -19.36 7.05
C PRO A 5 -19.40 -18.07 7.54
N GLU A 6 -20.68 -17.87 7.19
CA GLU A 6 -21.40 -16.62 7.48
C GLU A 6 -21.47 -16.30 8.98
N ASN A 7 -21.61 -17.31 9.84
CA ASN A 7 -21.60 -17.11 11.29
C ASN A 7 -20.25 -16.58 11.81
N ILE A 8 -19.15 -16.90 11.15
CA ILE A 8 -17.82 -16.37 11.48
C ILE A 8 -17.67 -14.93 10.96
N LEU A 9 -18.14 -14.65 9.75
CA LEU A 9 -18.19 -13.28 9.21
C LEU A 9 -19.00 -12.36 10.12
N GLN A 10 -20.14 -12.84 10.61
CA GLN A 10 -20.98 -12.11 11.54
C GLN A 10 -20.25 -11.80 12.85
N LYS A 11 -19.56 -12.78 13.44
CA LYS A 11 -18.74 -12.55 14.65
C LYS A 11 -17.60 -11.56 14.40
N GLN A 12 -16.95 -11.62 13.24
CA GLN A 12 -15.89 -10.66 12.89
C GLN A 12 -16.46 -9.24 12.80
N ARG A 13 -17.64 -9.06 12.17
CA ARG A 13 -18.33 -7.77 12.12
C ARG A 13 -18.67 -7.28 13.52
N GLU A 14 -19.25 -8.12 14.36
CA GLU A 14 -19.58 -7.77 15.75
C GLU A 14 -18.35 -7.30 16.55
N ILE A 15 -17.23 -8.01 16.44
CA ILE A 15 -15.97 -7.63 17.11
C ILE A 15 -15.46 -6.27 16.62
N ILE A 16 -15.51 -6.00 15.31
CA ILE A 16 -15.07 -4.71 14.76
C ILE A 16 -16.03 -3.59 15.16
N HIS A 17 -17.34 -3.82 15.12
CA HIS A 17 -18.34 -2.81 15.46
C HIS A 17 -18.46 -2.56 16.97
N ALA A 18 -17.98 -3.47 17.82
CA ALA A 18 -17.87 -3.25 19.26
C ALA A 18 -16.78 -2.22 19.63
N LYS A 19 -15.88 -1.90 18.70
CA LYS A 19 -14.81 -0.91 18.92
C LYS A 19 -15.29 0.51 18.66
N SER A 20 -14.66 1.48 19.32
CA SER A 20 -14.94 2.89 19.09
C SER A 20 -14.55 3.31 17.66
N PRO A 21 -15.12 4.40 17.12
CA PRO A 21 -14.70 4.95 15.83
C PRO A 21 -13.18 5.20 15.75
N GLU A 22 -12.57 5.71 16.80
CA GLU A 22 -11.13 6.01 16.88
C GLU A 22 -10.28 4.73 16.85
N GLU A 23 -10.72 3.69 17.57
CA GLU A 23 -10.07 2.39 17.55
C GLU A 23 -10.15 1.75 16.16
N ARG A 24 -11.33 1.80 15.52
CA ARG A 24 -11.51 1.28 14.16
C ARG A 24 -10.63 2.03 13.16
N PHE A 25 -10.54 3.36 13.27
CA PHE A 25 -9.67 4.17 12.43
C PHE A 25 -8.20 3.73 12.56
N ARG A 26 -7.72 3.58 13.79
CA ARG A 26 -6.34 3.15 14.07
C ARG A 26 -6.04 1.77 13.48
N ILE A 27 -6.95 0.81 13.69
CA ILE A 27 -6.84 -0.53 13.10
C ILE A 27 -6.79 -0.45 11.57
N GLY A 28 -7.62 0.40 10.95
CA GLY A 28 -7.61 0.61 9.51
C GLY A 28 -6.26 1.14 9.00
N ILE A 29 -5.70 2.15 9.67
CA ILE A 29 -4.38 2.71 9.31
C ILE A 29 -3.27 1.67 9.48
N GLU A 30 -3.27 0.92 10.58
CA GLU A 30 -2.29 -0.15 10.83
C GLU A 30 -2.40 -1.27 9.79
N ALA A 31 -3.62 -1.66 9.42
CA ALA A 31 -3.84 -2.68 8.39
C ALA A 31 -3.35 -2.22 7.01
N ILE A 32 -3.60 -0.96 6.62
CA ILE A 32 -3.08 -0.39 5.38
C ILE A 32 -1.55 -0.36 5.39
N HIS A 33 -0.95 0.09 6.50
CA HIS A 33 0.50 0.13 6.65
C HIS A 33 1.12 -1.26 6.56
N PHE A 34 0.55 -2.24 7.26
CA PHE A 34 0.99 -3.62 7.23
C PHE A 34 0.89 -4.22 5.83
N GLY A 35 -0.25 -4.01 5.15
CA GLY A 35 -0.45 -4.46 3.77
C GLY A 35 0.63 -3.91 2.83
N ARG A 36 0.97 -2.63 2.96
CA ARG A 36 2.05 -2.00 2.20
C ARG A 36 3.42 -2.64 2.50
N ILE A 37 3.76 -2.88 3.76
CA ILE A 37 5.02 -3.55 4.14
C ILE A 37 5.11 -4.95 3.52
N MET A 38 4.00 -5.70 3.52
CA MET A 38 3.95 -7.04 2.93
C MET A 38 4.19 -7.00 1.42
N VAL A 39 3.59 -6.04 0.71
CA VAL A 39 3.83 -5.83 -0.72
C VAL A 39 5.29 -5.47 -0.99
N GLU A 40 5.84 -4.48 -0.29
CA GLU A 40 7.24 -4.05 -0.45
C GLU A 40 8.21 -5.22 -0.18
N SER A 41 7.96 -5.99 0.89
CA SER A 41 8.76 -7.18 1.24
C SER A 41 8.73 -8.22 0.12
N SER A 42 7.56 -8.50 -0.44
CA SER A 42 7.41 -9.46 -1.55
C SER A 42 8.11 -8.99 -2.83
N ILE A 43 8.17 -7.68 -3.09
CA ILE A 43 8.89 -7.11 -4.23
C ILE A 43 10.40 -7.25 -4.00
N LYS A 44 10.90 -6.87 -2.82
CA LYS A 44 12.32 -7.01 -2.44
C LYS A 44 12.81 -8.45 -2.48
N GLN A 45 11.98 -9.42 -2.09
CA GLN A 45 12.33 -10.84 -2.19
C GLN A 45 12.58 -11.29 -3.63
N ARG A 46 11.86 -10.72 -4.61
CA ARG A 46 12.02 -11.03 -6.04
C ARG A 46 13.12 -10.20 -6.71
N ASN A 47 13.37 -9.00 -6.21
CA ASN A 47 14.44 -8.12 -6.67
C ASN A 47 15.15 -7.46 -5.47
N PRO A 48 16.18 -8.11 -4.90
CA PRO A 48 16.87 -7.59 -3.71
C PRO A 48 17.62 -6.28 -3.93
N LEU A 49 17.95 -5.94 -5.17
CA LEU A 49 18.72 -4.75 -5.55
C LEU A 49 17.84 -3.61 -6.06
N ILE A 50 16.52 -3.71 -5.92
CA ILE A 50 15.59 -2.67 -6.35
C ILE A 50 15.91 -1.33 -5.66
N SER A 51 15.92 -0.26 -6.45
CA SER A 51 16.11 1.09 -5.92
C SER A 51 14.93 1.50 -5.03
N GLU A 52 15.13 2.46 -4.12
CA GLU A 52 14.03 2.95 -3.27
C GLU A 52 12.90 3.59 -4.10
N ILE A 53 13.25 4.32 -5.17
CA ILE A 53 12.27 4.93 -6.08
C ILE A 53 11.46 3.84 -6.78
N ASP A 54 12.13 2.85 -7.37
CA ASP A 54 11.45 1.80 -8.12
C ASP A 54 10.62 0.91 -7.19
N LEU A 55 11.06 0.68 -5.94
CA LEU A 55 10.24 -0.01 -4.95
C LEU A 55 8.93 0.71 -4.69
N LYS A 56 8.96 2.05 -4.53
CA LYS A 56 7.74 2.85 -4.30
C LYS A 56 6.83 2.82 -5.52
N ILE A 57 7.38 2.89 -6.73
CA ILE A 57 6.63 2.79 -7.98
C ILE A 57 5.98 1.40 -8.13
N GLU A 58 6.73 0.32 -7.93
CA GLU A 58 6.21 -1.04 -8.06
C GLU A 58 5.17 -1.37 -6.97
N THR A 59 5.34 -0.82 -5.77
CA THR A 59 4.34 -0.90 -4.71
C THR A 59 3.06 -0.18 -5.11
N PHE A 60 3.16 1.03 -5.67
CA PHE A 60 2.00 1.75 -6.17
C PHE A 60 1.27 0.96 -7.26
N LYS A 61 1.99 0.48 -8.28
CA LYS A 61 1.42 -0.35 -9.35
C LYS A 61 0.71 -1.58 -8.80
N ARG A 62 1.32 -2.28 -7.82
CA ARG A 62 0.72 -3.47 -7.21
C ARG A 62 -0.62 -3.17 -6.54
N CYS A 63 -0.73 -2.02 -5.89
CA CYS A 63 -1.93 -1.63 -5.16
C CYS A 63 -3.02 -1.02 -6.06
N TYR A 64 -2.65 -0.33 -7.14
CA TYR A 64 -3.57 0.56 -7.87
C TYR A 64 -3.59 0.40 -9.40
N SER A 65 -2.81 -0.50 -9.99
CA SER A 65 -2.79 -0.68 -11.46
C SER A 65 -4.15 -1.08 -12.06
N GLN A 66 -5.05 -1.65 -11.26
CA GLN A 66 -6.41 -2.01 -11.70
C GLN A 66 -7.40 -0.86 -11.56
N THR A 67 -6.99 0.27 -10.98
CA THR A 67 -7.84 1.43 -10.71
C THR A 67 -7.76 2.45 -11.85
N PHE A 68 -6.62 2.53 -12.53
CA PHE A 68 -6.35 3.54 -13.56
C PHE A 68 -6.19 2.86 -14.92
N ASP A 69 -6.56 3.58 -15.99
CA ASP A 69 -6.20 3.14 -17.32
C ASP A 69 -4.67 3.23 -17.55
N PRO A 70 -4.12 2.59 -18.60
CA PRO A 70 -2.68 2.56 -18.82
C PRO A 70 -2.04 3.95 -18.98
N ASP A 71 -2.74 4.91 -19.58
CA ASP A 71 -2.19 6.23 -19.86
C ASP A 71 -2.16 7.06 -18.57
N GLU A 72 -3.26 7.06 -17.81
CA GLU A 72 -3.34 7.71 -16.49
C GLU A 72 -2.33 7.10 -15.50
N LEU A 73 -2.20 5.77 -15.48
CA LEU A 73 -1.23 5.08 -14.65
C LEU A 73 0.21 5.52 -14.97
N ASN A 74 0.55 5.68 -16.25
CA ASN A 74 1.87 6.14 -16.69
C ASN A 74 2.13 7.60 -16.28
N GLU A 75 1.14 8.49 -16.41
CA GLU A 75 1.26 9.87 -15.95
C GLU A 75 1.54 9.94 -14.44
N ILE A 76 0.79 9.17 -13.64
CA ILE A 76 0.98 9.11 -12.19
C ILE A 76 2.38 8.58 -11.83
N ILE A 77 2.83 7.50 -12.50
CA ILE A 77 4.17 6.94 -12.26
C ILE A 77 5.27 7.96 -12.57
N ASN A 78 5.15 8.68 -13.69
CA ASN A 78 6.11 9.70 -14.08
C ASN A 78 6.15 10.84 -13.07
N GLY A 79 4.98 11.32 -12.61
CA GLY A 79 4.89 12.33 -11.55
C GLY A 79 5.50 11.86 -10.23
N LEU A 80 5.20 10.62 -9.83
CA LEU A 80 5.73 10.02 -8.61
C LEU A 80 7.26 9.90 -8.66
N ARG A 81 7.82 9.43 -9.79
CA ARG A 81 9.26 9.34 -10.00
C ARG A 81 9.93 10.70 -9.86
N ALA A 82 9.45 11.70 -10.60
CA ALA A 82 10.00 13.05 -10.56
C ALA A 82 9.94 13.68 -9.16
N TYR A 83 8.87 13.43 -8.40
CA TYR A 83 8.76 13.88 -7.02
C TYR A 83 9.80 13.21 -6.11
N LEU A 84 9.93 11.88 -6.19
CA LEU A 84 10.83 11.12 -5.33
C LEU A 84 12.31 11.44 -5.60
N GLU A 85 12.67 11.65 -6.87
CA GLU A 85 14.01 12.11 -7.26
C GLU A 85 14.35 13.47 -6.63
N LYS A 86 13.41 14.42 -6.65
CA LYS A 86 13.58 15.73 -6.00
C LYS A 86 13.76 15.61 -4.49
N VAL A 87 12.96 14.76 -3.83
CA VAL A 87 13.07 14.53 -2.37
C VAL A 87 14.42 13.93 -2.01
N LEU A 88 14.91 12.94 -2.77
CA LEU A 88 16.23 12.36 -2.53
C LEU A 88 17.36 13.37 -2.71
N GLN A 89 17.28 14.24 -3.72
CA GLN A 89 18.27 15.31 -3.93
C GLN A 89 18.25 16.35 -2.81
N ALA A 90 17.08 16.66 -2.23
CA ALA A 90 16.97 17.56 -1.09
C ALA A 90 17.61 16.98 0.18
N ASN A 91 17.42 15.68 0.42
CA ASN A 91 17.95 14.99 1.59
C ASN A 91 19.47 14.74 1.52
N GLN A 92 20.09 14.87 0.35
CA GLN A 92 21.56 14.77 0.19
C GLN A 92 22.29 16.10 0.39
N LYS A 93 21.55 17.22 0.50
CA LYS A 93 22.10 18.59 0.62
C LYS A 93 22.00 19.17 2.03
N GLY A 94 21.40 18.46 2.98
CA GLY A 94 21.31 18.83 4.39
C GLY A 94 22.15 17.90 5.25
#